data_AF-A0A3N9VKK3-F1
#
_entry.id   AF-A0A3N9VKK3-F1
#
_cell.length_a   1.000
_cell.length_b   1.000
_cell.length_c   1.000
_cell.angle_alpha   90.00
_cell.angle_beta   90.00
_cell.angle_gamma   90.00
#
_symmetry.space_group_name_H-M   'P 1'
#
loop_
_entity.id
_entity.type
_entity.pdbx_description
1 polymer ?
#
loop_
_entity_poly.entity_id
_entity_poly.type
_entity_poly.pdbx_seq_one_letter_code
_entity_poly.pdbx_strand_id
1 'polypeptide(L)'
;MFFRKCWKCLDQWAFGGYQEILGNRRRNTLLALDALAEVAEISNPEALSRAHREWIEEALSNEGRQRDEIWTKSVAVGSEQFVLKVQDCLGVRGKSREVTANGDAFVLQESPEIYEANLNPENPAIAPNNSILWENVS
;
A
#
# COMPACT_ATOMS: atom_id res chain seq x y z
N MET A 1 -12.45 7.74 15.48
CA MET A 1 -12.41 6.28 15.71
C MET A 1 -11.56 5.67 14.59
N PHE A 2 -10.25 5.49 14.82
CA PHE A 2 -9.34 4.96 13.81
C PHE A 2 -9.55 3.44 13.67
N PHE A 3 -9.87 2.97 12.47
CA PHE A 3 -9.90 1.55 12.13
C PHE A 3 -8.50 0.95 12.32
N ARG A 4 -8.23 0.39 13.51
CA ARG A 4 -7.19 -0.62 13.68
C ARG A 4 -7.67 -1.89 12.98
N LYS A 5 -7.50 -1.98 11.66
CA LYS A 5 -7.60 -3.25 10.94
C LYS A 5 -6.49 -4.15 11.46
N CYS A 6 -6.88 -5.04 12.38
CA CYS A 6 -5.99 -6.00 13.01
C CYS A 6 -5.50 -6.96 11.93
N TRP A 7 -4.20 -6.96 11.65
CA TRP A 7 -3.53 -7.92 10.75
C TRP A 7 -3.70 -9.38 11.22
N LYS A 8 -4.22 -9.59 12.42
CA LYS A 8 -4.38 -10.88 13.09
C LYS A 8 -5.45 -11.80 12.47
N CYS A 9 -6.18 -11.36 11.44
CA CYS A 9 -7.34 -12.08 10.90
C CYS A 9 -7.35 -12.14 9.36
N LEU A 10 -6.20 -12.37 8.73
CA LEU A 10 -6.09 -12.56 7.27
C LEU A 10 -7.07 -13.62 6.73
N ASP A 11 -7.33 -14.68 7.50
CA ASP A 11 -8.32 -15.71 7.14
C ASP A 11 -9.76 -15.20 7.08
N GLN A 12 -10.10 -14.18 7.87
CA GLN A 12 -11.44 -13.60 7.93
C GLN A 12 -11.67 -12.58 6.80
N TRP A 13 -10.60 -12.17 6.11
CA TRP A 13 -10.69 -11.20 5.02
C TRP A 13 -11.07 -11.92 3.71
N ALA A 14 -12.38 -12.02 3.48
CA ALA A 14 -12.91 -12.65 2.27
C ALA A 14 -12.54 -11.91 0.97
N PHE A 15 -12.24 -10.61 1.00
CA PHE A 15 -12.05 -9.82 -0.23
C PHE A 15 -10.58 -9.69 -0.66
N GLY A 16 -9.72 -10.60 -0.21
CA GLY A 16 -8.27 -10.51 -0.40
C GLY A 16 -7.73 -11.75 -1.09
N GLY A 17 -6.56 -11.60 -1.72
CA GLY A 17 -5.90 -12.69 -2.44
C GLY A 17 -5.42 -13.84 -1.54
N TYR A 18 -5.37 -13.64 -0.21
CA TYR A 18 -4.87 -14.65 0.74
C TYR A 18 -5.56 -16.01 0.60
N GLN A 19 -6.90 -16.04 0.55
CA GLN A 19 -7.67 -17.28 0.40
C GLN A 19 -7.50 -17.94 -0.98
N GLU A 20 -7.20 -17.15 -2.02
CA GLU A 20 -6.92 -17.65 -3.37
C GLU A 20 -5.53 -18.29 -3.44
N ILE A 21 -4.51 -17.61 -2.91
CA ILE A 21 -3.14 -18.12 -2.83
C ILE A 21 -3.08 -19.40 -2.01
N LEU A 22 -3.89 -19.51 -0.94
CA LEU A 22 -3.97 -20.73 -0.15
C LEU A 22 -4.68 -21.91 -0.84
N GLY A 23 -5.35 -21.69 -1.98
CA GLY A 23 -6.12 -22.72 -2.69
C GLY A 23 -7.51 -23.02 -2.09
N ASN A 24 -7.95 -22.25 -1.09
CA ASN A 24 -9.27 -22.38 -0.47
C ASN A 24 -10.40 -21.88 -1.39
N ARG A 25 -10.06 -21.04 -2.38
CA ARG A 25 -10.96 -20.60 -3.44
C ARG A 25 -10.63 -21.28 -4.76
N ARG A 26 -11.58 -22.06 -5.27
CA ARG A 26 -11.45 -22.76 -6.56
C ARG A 26 -12.34 -22.20 -7.67
N ARG A 27 -13.24 -21.26 -7.37
CA ARG A 27 -14.16 -20.63 -8.33
C ARG A 27 -14.03 -19.12 -8.24
N ASN A 28 -14.10 -18.43 -9.38
CA ASN A 28 -13.95 -16.97 -9.50
C ASN A 28 -12.61 -16.44 -8.96
N THR A 29 -11.52 -17.18 -9.20
CA THR A 29 -10.17 -16.72 -8.87
C THR A 29 -9.79 -15.54 -9.76
N LEU A 30 -9.32 -14.46 -9.15
CA LEU A 30 -8.83 -13.27 -9.86
C LEU A 30 -7.33 -13.38 -10.15
N LEU A 31 -6.62 -14.15 -9.33
CA LEU A 31 -5.18 -14.34 -9.46
C LEU A 31 -4.84 -15.44 -10.47
N ALA A 32 -3.92 -15.13 -11.39
CA ALA A 32 -3.25 -16.13 -12.20
C ALA A 32 -2.16 -16.82 -11.35
N LEU A 33 -2.55 -17.85 -10.59
CA LEU A 33 -1.66 -18.50 -9.61
C LEU A 33 -0.43 -19.14 -10.26
N ASP A 34 -0.56 -19.68 -11.47
CA ASP A 34 0.57 -20.26 -12.20
C ASP A 34 1.59 -19.18 -12.60
N ALA A 35 1.13 -18.06 -13.14
CA ALA A 35 2.00 -16.92 -13.48
C ALA A 35 2.62 -16.28 -12.24
N LEU A 36 1.88 -16.23 -11.13
CA LEU A 36 2.40 -15.75 -9.85
C LEU A 36 3.50 -16.68 -9.31
N ALA A 37 3.32 -18.00 -9.42
CA ALA A 37 4.34 -18.98 -9.02
C ALA A 37 5.58 -18.87 -9.92
N GLU A 38 5.40 -18.72 -11.23
CA GLU A 38 6.49 -18.53 -12.20
C GLU A 38 7.33 -17.29 -11.88
N VAL A 39 6.70 -16.13 -11.68
CA VAL A 39 7.40 -14.88 -11.34
C VAL A 39 8.08 -14.95 -9.97
N ALA A 40 7.52 -15.74 -9.03
CA ALA A 40 8.15 -15.99 -7.74
C ALA A 40 9.25 -17.06 -7.79
N GLU A 41 9.54 -17.63 -8.97
CA GLU A 41 10.48 -18.75 -9.16
C GLU A 41 10.11 -19.99 -8.34
N ILE A 42 8.81 -20.20 -8.09
CA ILE A 42 8.27 -21.32 -7.32
C ILE A 42 7.63 -22.34 -8.26
N SER A 43 7.96 -23.61 -8.05
CA SER A 43 7.68 -24.68 -9.02
C SER A 43 6.19 -24.98 -9.26
N ASN A 44 5.31 -24.70 -8.29
CA ASN A 44 3.86 -24.90 -8.45
C ASN A 44 3.05 -24.05 -7.45
N PRO A 45 1.74 -23.85 -7.70
CA PRO A 45 0.86 -23.08 -6.80
C PRO A 45 0.75 -23.62 -5.38
N GLU A 46 0.91 -24.94 -5.16
CA GLU A 46 0.88 -25.52 -3.81
C GLU A 46 2.12 -25.13 -2.99
N ALA A 47 3.29 -25.12 -3.64
CA ALA A 47 4.53 -24.65 -3.05
C ALA A 47 4.46 -23.14 -2.76
N LEU A 48 3.81 -22.36 -3.63
CA LEU A 48 3.55 -20.93 -3.42
C LEU A 48 2.67 -20.71 -2.18
N SER A 49 1.60 -21.50 -2.03
CA SER A 49 0.72 -21.45 -0.84
C SER A 49 1.48 -21.68 0.46
N ARG A 50 2.39 -22.66 0.48
CA ARG A 50 3.24 -22.95 1.65
C ARG A 50 4.22 -21.81 1.95
N ALA A 51 5.00 -21.39 0.95
CA ALA A 51 5.97 -20.30 1.11
C ALA A 51 5.28 -19.00 1.58
N HIS A 52 4.14 -18.67 0.99
CA HIS A 52 3.36 -17.49 1.37
C HIS A 52 2.88 -17.53 2.82
N ARG A 53 2.48 -18.70 3.33
CA ARG A 53 2.12 -18.87 4.74
C ARG A 53 3.31 -18.65 5.66
N GLU A 54 4.45 -19.23 5.32
CA GLU A 54 5.69 -19.08 6.08
C GLU A 54 6.12 -17.61 6.14
N TRP A 55 6.09 -16.89 5.02
CA TRP A 55 6.39 -15.46 4.99
C TRP A 55 5.46 -14.63 5.86
N ILE A 56 4.16 -14.96 5.89
CA ILE A 56 3.20 -14.28 6.75
C ILE A 56 3.46 -14.58 8.22
N GLU A 57 3.71 -15.84 8.58
CA GLU A 57 4.02 -16.23 9.95
C GLU A 57 5.31 -15.57 10.45
N GLU A 58 6.34 -15.51 9.61
CA GLU A 58 7.59 -14.79 9.88
C GLU A 58 7.33 -13.29 10.08
N ALA A 59 6.63 -12.65 9.14
CA ALA A 59 6.31 -11.22 9.21
C ALA A 59 5.46 -10.87 10.43
N LEU A 60 4.55 -11.76 10.86
CA LEU A 60 3.73 -11.58 12.05
C LEU A 60 4.52 -11.80 13.35
N SER A 61 5.52 -12.67 13.32
CA SER A 61 6.39 -12.98 14.46
C SER A 61 7.42 -11.88 14.74
N ASN A 62 7.85 -11.17 13.69
CA ASN A 62 8.79 -10.07 13.84
C ASN A 62 8.15 -8.87 14.56
N GLU A 63 8.82 -8.32 15.58
CA GLU A 63 8.27 -7.24 16.43
C GLU A 63 8.17 -5.88 15.69
N GLY A 64 8.85 -5.76 14.55
CA GLY A 64 8.89 -4.58 13.68
C GLY A 64 7.66 -4.40 12.78
N ARG A 65 6.45 -4.38 13.35
CA ARG A 65 5.19 -4.10 12.60
C ARG A 65 5.03 -2.63 12.19
N GLN A 66 6.13 -1.97 11.87
CA GLN A 66 6.08 -0.59 11.38
C GLN A 66 5.83 -0.61 9.88
N ARG A 67 5.12 0.43 9.42
CA ARG A 67 4.95 0.64 7.99
C ARG A 67 6.31 1.01 7.43
N ASP A 68 6.71 0.29 6.41
CA ASP A 68 7.88 0.65 5.66
C ASP A 68 7.56 1.84 4.74
N GLU A 69 8.32 2.90 4.86
CA GLU A 69 8.06 4.17 4.18
C GLU A 69 8.24 4.05 2.66
N ILE A 70 9.19 3.21 2.21
CA ILE A 70 9.41 2.96 0.78
C ILE A 70 8.16 2.39 0.10
N TRP A 71 7.34 1.61 0.79
CA TRP A 71 6.09 1.06 0.23
C TRP A 71 4.87 1.95 0.47
N THR A 72 4.93 2.87 1.43
CA THR A 72 3.74 3.65 1.85
C THR A 72 3.75 5.10 1.40
N LYS A 73 4.92 5.67 1.13
CA LYS A 73 5.08 7.06 0.65
C LYS A 73 5.47 7.14 -0.82
N SER A 74 5.83 6.02 -1.43
CA SER A 74 6.30 5.97 -2.81
C SER A 74 5.23 5.52 -3.78
N VAL A 75 5.30 6.05 -5.00
CA VAL A 75 4.45 5.69 -6.13
C VAL A 75 5.02 4.50 -6.91
N ALA A 76 6.34 4.41 -7.00
CA ALA A 76 7.03 3.32 -7.67
C ALA A 76 8.36 3.02 -6.97
N VAL A 77 8.73 1.75 -6.96
CA VAL A 77 9.99 1.25 -6.40
C VAL A 77 10.54 0.20 -7.36
N GLY A 78 11.83 0.26 -7.69
CA GLY A 78 12.45 -0.74 -8.57
C GLY A 78 13.75 -0.26 -9.20
N SER A 79 14.06 -0.72 -10.40
CA SER A 79 15.21 -0.22 -11.15
C SER A 79 14.99 1.24 -11.57
N GLU A 80 16.08 1.98 -11.80
CA GLU A 80 16.01 3.37 -12.27
C GLU A 80 15.18 3.49 -13.55
N GLN A 81 15.41 2.59 -14.52
CA GLN A 81 14.68 2.56 -15.79
C GLN A 81 13.18 2.33 -15.59
N PHE A 82 12.80 1.45 -14.66
CA PHE A 82 11.40 1.20 -14.33
C PHE A 82 10.76 2.45 -13.73
N VAL A 83 11.44 3.07 -12.77
CA VAL A 83 10.94 4.25 -12.06
C VAL A 83 10.78 5.45 -13.00
N LEU A 84 11.77 5.72 -13.86
CA LEU A 84 11.70 6.78 -14.86
C LEU A 84 10.54 6.55 -15.84
N LYS A 85 10.38 5.31 -16.30
CA LYS A 85 9.24 4.93 -17.16
C LYS A 85 7.89 5.20 -16.48
N VAL A 86 7.75 4.86 -15.20
CA VAL A 86 6.52 5.14 -14.44
C VAL A 86 6.31 6.65 -14.30
N GLN A 87 7.36 7.41 -14.01
CA GLN A 87 7.30 8.87 -13.93
C GLN A 87 6.82 9.50 -15.24
N ASP A 88 7.35 9.05 -16.38
CA ASP A 88 6.94 9.50 -17.71
C ASP A 88 5.47 9.14 -18.00
N CYS A 89 5.05 7.92 -17.67
CA CYS A 89 3.66 7.48 -17.83
C CYS A 89 2.67 8.30 -16.99
N LEU A 90 3.11 8.85 -15.85
CA LEU A 90 2.28 9.72 -15.00
C LEU A 90 2.14 11.14 -15.57
N GLY A 91 2.96 11.51 -16.56
CA GLY A 91 2.91 12.80 -17.25
C GLY A 91 3.00 13.97 -16.27
N VAL A 92 2.01 14.88 -16.30
CA VAL A 92 1.97 16.05 -15.40
C VAL A 92 1.99 15.65 -13.92
N ARG A 93 1.38 14.51 -13.55
CA ARG A 93 1.37 14.00 -12.16
C ARG A 93 2.70 13.41 -11.72
N GLY A 94 3.60 13.11 -12.65
CA GLY A 94 4.95 12.61 -12.37
C GLY A 94 5.97 13.73 -12.13
N LYS A 95 5.70 14.95 -12.61
CA LYS A 95 6.66 16.08 -12.57
C LYS A 95 6.94 16.63 -11.17
N SER A 96 5.97 16.55 -10.26
CA SER A 96 6.11 16.98 -8.87
C SER A 96 6.75 15.92 -7.97
N ARG A 97 7.23 14.82 -8.55
CA ARG A 97 7.78 13.67 -7.83
C ARG A 97 9.25 13.52 -8.18
N GLU A 98 10.04 13.14 -7.21
CA GLU A 98 11.47 12.97 -7.35
C GLU A 98 11.82 11.49 -7.39
N VAL A 99 12.84 11.18 -8.19
CA VAL A 99 13.44 9.85 -8.24
C VAL A 99 14.67 9.87 -7.34
N THR A 100 14.66 9.07 -6.28
CA THR A 100 15.77 8.97 -5.33
C THR A 100 16.27 7.52 -5.23
N ALA A 101 17.57 7.36 -5.01
CA ALA A 101 18.14 6.05 -4.70
C ALA A 101 17.87 5.70 -3.23
N ASN A 102 17.42 4.48 -2.96
CA ASN A 102 17.19 3.94 -1.64
C ASN A 102 17.69 2.48 -1.57
N GLY A 103 18.88 2.29 -1.00
CA GLY A 103 19.56 1.00 -1.00
C GLY A 103 19.85 0.51 -2.41
N ASP A 104 19.35 -0.69 -2.73
CA ASP A 104 19.53 -1.33 -4.04
C ASP A 104 18.43 -0.97 -5.05
N ALA A 105 17.50 -0.07 -4.69
CA ALA A 105 16.38 0.32 -5.53
C ALA A 105 16.30 1.85 -5.72
N PHE A 106 15.61 2.25 -6.76
CA PHE A 106 15.17 3.62 -7.01
C PHE A 106 13.71 3.76 -6.60
N VAL A 107 13.35 4.96 -6.15
CA VAL A 107 12.03 5.25 -5.58
C VAL A 107 11.50 6.54 -6.21
N LEU A 108 10.25 6.50 -6.70
CA LEU A 108 9.50 7.67 -7.12
C LEU A 108 8.57 8.09 -5.99
N GLN A 109 8.81 9.25 -5.38
CA GLN A 109 7.96 9.76 -4.32
C GLN A 109 7.83 11.28 -4.39
N GLU A 110 6.81 11.82 -3.72
CA GLU A 110 6.68 13.26 -3.57
C GLU A 110 7.81 13.79 -2.70
N SER A 111 8.30 14.99 -3.00
CA SER A 111 9.22 15.68 -2.10
C SER A 111 8.52 15.82 -0.74
N PRO A 112 9.22 15.57 0.38
CA PRO A 112 8.64 15.78 1.69
C PRO A 112 8.50 17.28 1.92
N GLU A 113 7.43 17.87 1.40
CA GLU A 113 6.95 19.17 1.83
C GLU A 113 6.43 18.98 3.25
N ILE A 114 7.17 19.53 4.20
CA ILE A 114 6.62 19.77 5.52
C ILE A 114 5.39 20.64 5.27
N TYR A 115 4.21 20.21 5.72
CA TYR A 115 3.08 21.12 5.85
C TYR A 115 3.59 22.26 6.72
N GLU A 116 4.04 23.35 6.11
CA GLU A 116 4.27 24.58 6.84
C GLU A 116 2.93 24.90 7.46
N ALA A 117 2.91 24.82 8.78
CA ALA A 117 1.76 25.21 9.56
C ALA A 117 1.68 26.73 9.42
N ASN A 118 1.16 27.21 8.29
CA ASN A 118 0.56 28.52 8.16
C ASN A 118 -0.69 28.49 9.05
N LEU A 119 -0.43 28.52 10.37
CA LEU A 119 -1.40 28.68 11.44
C LEU A 119 -1.84 30.13 11.57
N ASN A 120 -1.27 31.02 10.75
CA ASN A 120 -1.82 32.34 10.59
C ASN A 120 -3.25 32.19 10.08
N PRO A 121 -4.25 32.73 10.80
CA PRO A 121 -5.63 32.69 10.36
C PRO A 121 -5.78 33.64 9.16
N GLU A 122 -5.45 33.15 7.96
CA GLU A 122 -5.82 33.82 6.72
C GLU A 122 -7.32 33.70 6.47
N ASN A 123 -7.95 32.66 7.04
CA ASN A 123 -9.40 32.53 7.06
C ASN A 123 -9.99 33.09 8.37
N PRO A 124 -10.99 33.98 8.30
CA PRO A 124 -11.76 34.38 9.47
C PRO A 124 -12.40 33.15 10.12
N ALA A 125 -12.61 33.21 11.44
CA ALA A 125 -13.32 32.17 12.18
C ALA A 125 -14.60 31.77 11.43
N ILE A 126 -14.78 30.47 11.21
CA ILE A 126 -15.97 29.91 10.55
C ILE A 126 -17.20 30.52 11.23
N ALA A 127 -18.02 31.25 10.46
CA ALA A 127 -19.18 31.91 11.02
C ALA A 127 -20.09 30.87 11.71
N PRO A 128 -20.68 31.20 12.87
CA PRO A 128 -21.49 30.26 13.66
C PRO A 128 -22.73 29.74 12.93
N ASN A 129 -23.05 30.26 11.74
CA ASN A 129 -24.12 29.75 10.88
C ASN A 129 -23.74 28.48 10.11
N ASN A 130 -22.45 28.08 10.10
CA ASN A 130 -21.97 26.90 9.37
C ASN A 130 -21.66 25.71 10.30
N SER A 131 -21.96 25.82 11.59
CA SER A 131 -21.85 24.70 12.54
C SER A 131 -23.13 23.88 12.55
N ILE A 132 -23.26 22.96 11.60
CA ILE A 132 -24.27 21.89 11.71
C ILE A 132 -23.66 20.82 12.62
N LEU A 133 -24.26 20.61 13.80
CA LEU A 133 -23.91 19.49 14.67
C LEU A 133 -24.26 18.18 13.94
N TRP A 134 -23.32 17.24 13.88
CA TRP A 134 -23.47 15.94 13.22
C TRP A 134 -24.62 15.09 13.76
N GLU A 135 -25.17 15.45 14.91
CA GLU A 135 -26.36 14.84 15.52
C GLU A 135 -27.67 15.25 14.82
N ASN A 136 -27.65 16.31 13.99
CA ASN A 136 -28.83 16.84 13.29
C ASN A 136 -28.94 16.38 11.83
N VAL A 137 -28.07 15.47 11.38
CA VAL A 137 -28.15 14.87 10.04
C VAL A 137 -28.69 13.45 10.21
N SER A 138 -30.02 13.31 10.27
CA SER A 138 -30.77 12.05 10.18
C SER A 138 -31.78 12.11 9.05
#